data_AF-A0A7C4Y7A0-F1
#
_entry.id   AF-A0A7C4Y7A0-F1
#
_cell.length_a   1.000
_cell.length_b   1.000
_cell.length_c   1.000
_cell.angle_alpha   90.00
_cell.angle_beta   90.00
_cell.angle_gamma   90.00
#
_symmetry.space_group_name_H-M   'P 1'
#
loop_
_entity.id
_entity.type
_entity.pdbx_description
1 polymer ?
#
loop_
_entity_poly.entity_id
_entity_poly.type
_entity_poly.pdbx_seq_one_letter_code
_entity_poly.pdbx_strand_id
1 'polypeptide(L)' 'MKEIKKVVIPVGGFGTRLLPITKAQPKEMLPIVDKPAV' A
#
# COMPACT_ATOMS: atom_id res chain seq x y z
N MET A 1 -27.57 -11.81 7.62
CA MET A 1 -26.19 -11.59 7.17
C MET A 1 -25.47 -10.78 8.25
N LYS A 2 -24.30 -11.21 8.75
CA LYS A 2 -23.59 -10.49 9.82
C LYS A 2 -22.75 -9.38 9.18
N GLU A 3 -22.89 -8.14 9.65
CA GLU A 3 -22.05 -7.03 9.16
C GLU A 3 -20.57 -7.24 9.52
N ILE A 4 -19.70 -7.07 8.54
CA ILE A 4 -18.25 -7.07 8.75
C ILE A 4 -17.84 -5.66 9.20
N LYS A 5 -17.36 -5.54 10.45
CA LYS A 5 -17.02 -4.25 11.07
C LYS A 5 -15.54 -3.88 11.02
N LYS A 6 -14.68 -4.84 10.68
CA LYS A 6 -13.22 -4.69 10.72
C LYS A 6 -12.58 -5.43 9.56
N VAL A 7 -11.55 -4.85 8.98
CA VAL A 7 -10.70 -5.46 7.96
C VAL A 7 -9.24 -5.28 8.35
N VAL A 8 -8.40 -6.21 7.95
CA VAL A 8 -6.95 -6.15 8.12
C VAL A 8 -6.33 -6.08 6.74
N ILE A 9 -5.52 -5.06 6.49
CA ILE A 9 -4.76 -4.90 5.25
C ILE A 9 -3.28 -4.99 5.63
N PRO A 10 -2.55 -6.03 5.19
CA PRO A 10 -1.12 -6.14 5.45
C PRO A 10 -0.38 -5.09 4.59
N VAL A 11 0.28 -4.15 5.26
CA VAL A 11 1.07 -3.06 4.64
C VAL A 11 2.47 -2.99 5.25
N GLY A 12 3.41 -2.30 4.60
CA GLY A 12 4.75 -2.04 5.13
C GLY A 12 5.86 -2.92 4.55
N GLY A 13 5.66 -3.48 3.35
CA GLY A 13 6.72 -4.20 2.65
C GLY A 13 7.69 -3.26 1.93
N PHE A 14 9.00 -3.55 1.94
CA PHE A 14 10.06 -2.71 1.35
C PHE A 14 9.96 -2.44 -0.17
N GLY A 15 9.11 -3.16 -0.90
CA GLY A 15 8.86 -2.88 -2.32
C GLY A 15 10.09 -3.01 -3.23
N THR A 16 11.03 -3.92 -2.95
CA THR A 16 12.37 -3.98 -3.59
C THR A 16 12.38 -4.01 -5.13
N ARG A 17 11.31 -4.48 -5.78
CA ARG A 17 11.14 -4.46 -7.25
C ARG A 17 10.88 -3.08 -7.84
N LEU A 18 10.50 -2.12 -7.00
CA LEU A 18 10.18 -0.74 -7.35
C LEU A 18 11.25 0.22 -6.83
N LEU A 19 12.44 -0.29 -6.49
CA LEU A 19 13.59 0.57 -6.23
C LEU A 19 14.00 1.31 -7.51
N PRO A 20 14.41 2.58 -7.43
CA PRO A 20 14.66 3.35 -6.21
C PRO A 20 13.43 4.04 -5.60
N ILE A 21 12.27 3.96 -6.26
CA ILE A 21 11.05 4.71 -5.91
C ILE A 21 10.60 4.36 -4.48
N THR A 22 10.66 3.08 -4.10
CA THR A 22 10.27 2.63 -2.75
C THR A 22 11.39 2.67 -1.71
N LYS A 23 12.52 3.33 -1.99
CA LYS A 23 13.65 3.44 -1.03
C LYS A 23 13.29 4.31 0.17
N ALA A 24 12.54 5.38 -0.06
CA ALA A 24 12.18 6.39 0.95
C ALA A 24 10.66 6.57 1.13
N GLN A 25 9.85 5.89 0.31
CA GLN A 25 8.39 5.90 0.37
C GLN A 25 7.86 4.46 0.33
N PRO A 26 6.85 4.09 1.14
CA PRO A 26 6.24 2.76 1.05
C PRO A 26 5.61 2.50 -0.32
N LYS A 27 5.64 1.25 -0.79
CA LYS A 27 5.02 0.88 -2.09
C LYS A 27 3.52 1.15 -2.12
N GLU A 28 2.87 1.02 -0.96
CA GLU A 28 1.43 1.19 -0.79
C GLU A 28 0.99 2.65 -0.94
N MET A 29 1.91 3.60 -0.72
CA MET A 29 1.66 5.04 -0.86
C MET A 29 1.93 5.55 -2.27
N LEU A 30 2.41 4.70 -3.19
CA LEU A 30 2.66 5.12 -4.57
C LEU A 30 1.33 5.44 -5.27
N PRO A 31 1.26 6.57 -5.99
CA PRO A 31 0.02 6.96 -6.65
C PRO A 31 -0.26 6.08 -7.87
N ILE A 32 -1.51 5.64 -7.98
CA ILE A 32 -2.12 5.18 -9.22
C ILE A 32 -2.86 6.39 -9.78
N VAL A 33 -2.27 7.01 -10.80
CA VAL A 33 -2.73 8.29 -11.39
C VAL A 33 -2.67 9.44 -10.38
N ASP A 34 -3.69 9.58 -9.53
CA ASP A 34 -3.89 10.69 -8.60
C ASP A 34 -4.07 10.25 -7.14
N LYS A 35 -4.20 8.94 -6.87
CA LYS A 35 -4.49 8.41 -5.52
C LYS A 35 -3.51 7.32 -5.09
N PRO A 36 -3.14 7.24 -3.80
CA PRO A 36 -2.35 6.12 -3.27
C PRO A 36 -3.01 4.76 -3.54
N ALA A 37 -2.20 3.70 -3.61
CA ALA A 37 -2.66 2.34 -3.85
C ALA A 37 -3.37 1.70 -2.63
N VAL A 38 -3.22 2.28 -1.43
CA VAL A 38 -3.88 1.86 -0.18
C VAL A 38 -5.13 2.68 0.13
#